data_AF-A0A7C5XCS4-F1
#
_entry.id   AF-A0A7C5XCS4-F1
#
_cell.length_a   1.000
_cell.length_b   1.000
_cell.length_c   1.000
_cell.angle_alpha   90.00
_cell.angle_beta   90.00
_cell.angle_gamma   90.00
#
_symmetry.space_group_name_H-M   'P 1'
#
loop_
_entity.id
_entity.type
_entity.pdbx_description
1 polymer ?
#
loop_
_entity_poly.entity_id
_entity_poly.type
_entity_poly.pdbx_seq_one_letter_code
_entity_poly.pdbx_strand_id
1 'polypeptide(L)' 'MELLGDVRVLVFGSAARGDWTADSDIDVFVVSPNAPEDAWRRAEVAAALRKAAGEAAALLELHIVTPEQYISWYKKFID' A
#
# COMPACT_ATOMS: atom_id res chain seq x y z
N MET A 1 -2.88 -15.38 -13.56
CA MET A 1 -1.63 -15.31 -12.79
C MET A 1 -1.89 -14.36 -11.65
N GLU A 2 -1.64 -14.78 -10.41
CA GLU A 2 -1.86 -13.96 -9.22
C GLU A 2 -0.82 -12.84 -9.19
N LEU A 3 -1.27 -11.60 -9.02
CA LEU A 3 -0.45 -10.40 -9.30
C LEU A 3 0.70 -10.21 -8.30
N LEU A 4 0.50 -10.65 -7.06
CA LEU A 4 1.44 -10.54 -5.94
C LEU A 4 1.56 -11.84 -5.12
N GLY A 5 0.77 -12.89 -5.38
CA GLY A 5 0.74 -14.11 -4.56
C GLY A 5 0.33 -13.79 -3.11
N ASP A 6 1.10 -14.29 -2.13
CA ASP A 6 0.86 -14.02 -0.71
C ASP A 6 0.96 -12.51 -0.39
N VAL A 7 -0.13 -11.97 0.16
CA VAL A 7 -0.25 -10.54 0.47
C VAL A 7 -0.72 -10.34 1.91
N ARG A 8 -0.07 -9.42 2.61
CA ARG A 8 -0.57 -8.82 3.86
C ARG A 8 -0.89 -7.35 3.61
N VAL A 9 -2.09 -6.93 3.99
CA VAL A 9 -2.54 -5.54 3.89
C VAL A 9 -2.60 -4.92 5.28
N LEU A 10 -2.05 -3.72 5.44
CA LEU A 10 -2.11 -2.95 6.69
C LEU A 10 -2.54 -1.52 6.39
N VAL A 11 -3.46 -0.99 7.20
CA VAL A 11 -3.81 0.44 7.19
C VAL A 11 -2.97 1.14 8.26
N PHE A 12 -2.45 2.31 7.95
CA PHE A 12 -1.70 3.15 8.88
C PHE A 12 -2.07 4.62 8.66
N GLY A 13 -1.27 5.53 9.20
CA GLY A 13 -1.51 6.96 9.02
C GLY A 13 -2.69 7.49 9.80
N SER A 14 -3.20 8.66 9.40
CA SER A 14 -4.19 9.40 10.18
C SER A 14 -5.54 8.68 10.26
N ALA A 15 -5.91 7.95 9.20
CA ALA A 15 -7.10 7.12 9.18
C ALA A 15 -7.05 6.02 10.27
N ALA A 16 -5.89 5.39 10.48
CA ALA A 16 -5.72 4.37 11.52
C ALA A 16 -5.66 4.97 12.95
N ARG A 17 -5.08 6.16 13.11
CA ARG A 17 -5.00 6.86 14.41
C ARG A 17 -6.30 7.55 14.82
N GLY A 18 -7.18 7.83 13.86
CA GLY A 18 -8.44 8.53 14.10
C GLY A 18 -8.32 10.06 14.11
N ASP A 19 -7.18 10.61 13.69
CA ASP A 19 -6.90 12.05 13.60
C ASP A 19 -6.94 12.57 12.15
N TRP A 20 -7.68 11.88 11.27
CA TRP A 20 -7.86 12.24 9.87
C TRP A 20 -8.70 13.51 9.67
N THR A 21 -8.46 14.17 8.54
CA THR A 21 -9.12 15.40 8.09
C THR A 21 -9.79 15.19 6.74
N ALA A 22 -10.59 16.15 6.27
CA ALA A 22 -11.31 16.03 5.01
C ALA A 22 -10.39 15.90 3.76
N ASP A 23 -9.13 16.29 3.89
CA ASP A 23 -8.07 16.18 2.89
C ASP A 23 -7.12 14.99 3.13
N SER A 24 -7.40 14.13 4.12
CA SER A 24 -6.58 12.95 4.38
C SER A 24 -6.89 11.81 3.41
N ASP A 25 -5.83 11.14 2.96
CA ASP A 25 -5.90 9.84 2.27
C ASP A 25 -5.91 8.70 3.31
N ILE A 26 -6.17 7.47 2.85
CA ILE A 26 -6.03 6.23 3.61
C ILE A 26 -4.72 5.56 3.18
N ASP A 27 -3.73 5.62 4.06
CA ASP A 27 -2.43 5.00 3.82
C ASP A 27 -2.49 3.48 4.00
N VAL A 28 -2.11 2.74 2.96
CA VAL A 28 -2.18 1.28 2.93
C VAL A 28 -0.86 0.66 2.51
N PHE A 29 -0.28 -0.19 3.36
CA PHE A 29 0.77 -1.11 2.95
C PHE A 29 0.17 -2.35 2.28
N VAL A 30 0.69 -2.66 1.09
CA VAL A 30 0.48 -3.94 0.41
C VAL A 30 1.81 -4.68 0.44
N VAL A 31 1.98 -5.55 1.45
CA VAL A 31 3.23 -6.27 1.72
C VAL A 31 3.19 -7.64 1.07
N SER A 32 4.12 -7.92 0.17
CA SER A 32 4.23 -9.21 -0.52
C SER A 32 5.69 -9.53 -0.87
N PRO A 33 6.14 -10.80 -0.72
CA PRO A 33 7.46 -11.21 -1.21
C PRO A 33 7.66 -10.98 -2.73
N ASN A 34 6.57 -10.88 -3.49
CA ASN A 34 6.59 -10.65 -4.94
C ASN A 34 6.34 -9.17 -5.31
N ALA A 35 6.38 -8.25 -4.35
CA ALA A 35 6.27 -6.83 -4.63
C ALA A 35 7.39 -6.39 -5.58
N PRO A 36 7.09 -5.78 -6.75
CA PRO A 36 8.13 -5.44 -7.72
C PRO A 36 9.10 -4.38 -7.18
N GLU A 37 10.40 -4.60 -7.33
CA GLU A 37 11.42 -3.57 -7.02
C GLU A 37 11.57 -2.54 -8.14
N ASP A 38 11.30 -2.94 -9.39
CA ASP A 38 11.25 -2.02 -10.52
C ASP A 38 10.04 -1.08 -10.43
N ALA A 39 10.29 0.22 -10.62
CA ALA A 39 9.28 1.26 -10.46
C ALA A 39 8.15 1.14 -11.49
N TRP A 40 8.45 0.75 -12.73
CA TRP A 40 7.44 0.61 -13.77
C TRP A 40 6.51 -0.58 -13.48
N ARG A 41 7.08 -1.73 -13.12
CA ARG A 41 6.30 -2.89 -12.68
C ARG A 41 5.45 -2.60 -11.44
N ARG A 42 5.99 -1.83 -10.49
CA ARG A 42 5.23 -1.40 -9.31
C ARG A 42 4.07 -0.49 -9.69
N ALA A 43 4.25 0.40 -10.66
CA ALA A 43 3.18 1.25 -11.19
C ALA A 43 2.09 0.44 -11.90
N GLU A 44 2.44 -0.59 -12.67
CA GLU A 44 1.48 -1.52 -13.29
C GLU A 44 0.62 -2.21 -12.21
N VAL A 45 1.26 -2.68 -11.13
CA VAL A 45 0.56 -3.27 -9.99
C VAL A 45 -0.36 -2.27 -9.31
N ALA A 46 0.12 -1.06 -9.01
CA ALA A 46 -0.67 -0.01 -8.38
C ALA A 46 -1.89 0.36 -9.23
N ALA A 47 -1.73 0.46 -10.56
CA ALA A 47 -2.83 0.74 -11.48
C ALA A 47 -3.89 -0.37 -11.46
N ALA A 48 -3.46 -1.64 -11.44
CA ALA A 48 -4.37 -2.78 -11.33
C ALA A 48 -5.15 -2.76 -10.01
N LEU A 49 -4.48 -2.49 -8.88
CA LEU A 49 -5.11 -2.40 -7.56
C LEU A 49 -6.10 -1.22 -7.49
N ARG A 50 -5.71 -0.04 -7.99
CA ARG A 50 -6.60 1.13 -8.06
C ARG A 50 -7.84 0.84 -8.92
N LYS A 51 -7.65 0.20 -10.08
CA LYS A 51 -8.79 -0.22 -10.92
C LYS A 51 -9.74 -1.17 -10.18
N ALA A 52 -9.20 -2.11 -9.41
CA ALA A 52 -10.00 -3.04 -8.61
C ALA A 52 -10.73 -2.35 -7.44
N ALA A 53 -10.14 -1.31 -6.86
CA ALA A 53 -10.72 -0.56 -5.75
C ALA A 53 -11.86 0.40 -6.16
N GLY A 54 -12.05 0.65 -7.46
CA GLY A 54 -13.15 1.48 -7.96
C GLY A 54 -13.11 2.91 -7.41
N GLU A 55 -14.25 3.41 -6.92
CA GLU A 55 -14.37 4.77 -6.38
C GLU A 55 -13.46 5.01 -5.17
N ALA A 56 -13.19 3.97 -4.37
CA ALA A 56 -12.30 4.09 -3.21
C ALA A 56 -10.85 4.40 -3.62
N ALA A 57 -10.44 4.11 -4.85
CA ALA A 57 -9.07 4.31 -5.32
C ALA A 57 -8.57 5.76 -5.23
N ALA A 58 -9.50 6.72 -5.22
CA ALA A 58 -9.19 8.14 -5.06
C ALA A 58 -8.79 8.49 -3.61
N LEU A 59 -9.15 7.66 -2.64
CA LEU A 59 -8.84 7.83 -1.23
C LEU A 59 -7.66 6.98 -0.76
N LEU A 60 -7.07 6.14 -1.62
CA LEU A 60 -6.02 5.20 -1.23
C LEU A 60 -4.63 5.70 -1.64
N GLU A 61 -3.75 5.82 -0.65
CA GLU A 61 -2.31 5.89 -0.86
C GLU A 61 -1.72 4.48 -0.69
N LEU A 62 -1.22 3.89 -1.80
CA LEU A 62 -0.75 2.51 -1.83
C LEU A 62 0.78 2.44 -1.72
N HIS A 63 1.26 1.81 -0.65
CA HIS A 63 2.66 1.47 -0.46
C HIS A 63 2.88 -0.03 -0.71
N ILE A 64 3.20 -0.38 -1.96
CA ILE A 64 3.51 -1.76 -2.36
C ILE A 64 4.97 -2.05 -2.05
N VAL A 65 5.22 -2.99 -1.13
CA VAL A 65 6.57 -3.23 -0.58
C VAL A 65 6.83 -4.72 -0.32
N THR A 66 8.11 -5.10 -0.32
CA THR A 66 8.51 -6.43 0.17
C THR A 66 8.46 -6.50 1.71
N PRO A 67 8.40 -7.69 2.32
CA PRO A 67 8.51 -7.84 3.78
C PRO A 67 9.79 -7.20 4.34
N GLU A 68 10.90 -7.31 3.61
CA GLU A 68 12.19 -6.73 3.99
C GLU A 68 12.10 -5.21 3.99
N GLN A 69 11.52 -4.60 2.93
CA GLN A 69 11.31 -3.15 2.83
C GLN A 69 10.39 -2.65 3.96
N TYR A 70 9.30 -3.39 4.25
CA TYR A 70 8.38 -3.06 5.33
C TYR A 70 9.07 -3.05 6.71
N ILE A 71 9.86 -4.07 7.04
CA ILE A 71 10.53 -4.19 8.35
C ILE A 71 11.68 -3.19 8.49
N SER A 72 12.48 -3.00 7.43
CA SER A 72 13.73 -2.23 7.49
C SER A 72 13.53 -0.72 7.49
N TRP A 73 12.54 -0.25 6.74
CA TRP A 73 12.25 1.17 6.56
C TRP A 73 10.99 1.55 7.32
N TYR A 74 9.86 0.95 6.99
CA TYR A 74 8.57 1.51 7.38
C TYR A 74 8.16 1.22 8.82
N LYS A 75 8.39 0.01 9.34
CA LYS A 75 8.04 -0.35 10.73
C LYS A 75 8.68 0.57 11.78
N LYS A 76 9.79 1.25 11.45
CA LYS A 76 10.48 2.17 12.36
C LYS A 76 9.85 3.55 12.44
N PHE A 77 9.00 3.90 11.47
CA PHE A 77 8.39 5.22 11.34
C PHE A 77 6.85 5.17 11.34
N ILE A 78 6.27 3.99 11.57
CA ILE A 78 4.84 3.83 11.82
C ILE A 78 4.67 3.80 13.35
N ASP A 79 3.96 4.79 13.89
CA ASP A 79 3.59 4.89 15.31
C ASP A 79 2.67 3.75 15.78
#